data_AF-A0A9E1YNP3-F1
#
_entry.id   AF-A0A9E1YNP3-F1
#
_cell.length_a   1.000
_cell.length_b   1.000
_cell.length_c   1.000
_cell.angle_alpha   90.00
_cell.angle_beta   90.00
_cell.angle_gamma   90.00
#
_symmetry.space_group_name_H-M   'P 1'
#
loop_
_entity.id
_entity.type
_entity.pdbx_description
1 polymer ?
#
loop_
_entity_poly.entity_id
_entity_poly.type
_entity_poly.pdbx_seq_one_letter_code
_entity_poly.pdbx_strand_id
1 'polypeptide(L)'
;MKKIIYFLTLMVFTFSVESCKTVTYAKEENLVRVVTPFEQKDFPNTVDEFYTIQNAKGNNMNILRNRVLMMAKTQLAGEIKTRIVNIANQQLVFNDSVQSEAFDQKSTTVSNLSMAKIMLVDSEVLREKDGTDYDYWVVYKILLEDVVEVINSSDLGITINGSQILQAIN
;
A
#
# COMPACT_ATOMS: atom_id res chain seq x y z
N MET A 1 29.44 61.04 -54.09
CA MET A 1 30.51 60.14 -54.56
C MET A 1 31.02 59.33 -53.38
N LYS A 2 31.14 58.00 -53.54
CA LYS A 2 32.11 57.05 -52.93
C LYS A 2 32.33 57.16 -51.40
N LYS A 3 31.98 56.20 -50.52
CA LYS A 3 32.25 54.74 -50.40
C LYS A 3 33.07 54.52 -49.10
N ILE A 4 32.65 53.53 -48.30
CA ILE A 4 33.49 52.57 -47.54
C ILE A 4 34.11 53.11 -46.23
N ILE A 5 33.65 52.74 -45.03
CA ILE A 5 33.72 51.46 -44.27
C ILE A 5 34.81 51.52 -43.16
N TYR A 6 34.32 51.52 -41.91
CA TYR A 6 34.72 50.72 -40.73
C TYR A 6 35.80 51.12 -39.70
N PHE A 7 35.47 50.65 -38.48
CA PHE A 7 36.23 50.44 -37.22
C PHE A 7 36.50 51.68 -36.36
N LEU A 8 36.35 51.71 -35.02
CA LEU A 8 35.80 50.89 -33.93
C LEU A 8 36.17 51.66 -32.64
N THR A 9 35.58 51.30 -31.49
CA THR A 9 35.91 51.67 -30.08
C THR A 9 34.93 52.69 -29.49
N LEU A 10 34.34 52.53 -28.30
CA LEU A 10 34.36 51.49 -27.27
C LEU A 10 33.16 51.80 -26.38
N MET A 11 32.07 51.02 -26.45
CA MET A 11 30.96 51.13 -25.49
C MET A 11 30.88 49.83 -24.72
N VAL A 12 31.44 49.85 -23.52
CA VAL A 12 31.44 48.73 -22.59
C VAL A 12 30.01 48.59 -22.05
N PHE A 13 29.25 47.66 -22.62
CA PHE A 13 27.96 47.25 -22.07
C PHE A 13 28.23 46.16 -21.03
N THR A 14 28.24 46.54 -19.76
CA THR A 14 28.35 45.59 -18.64
C THR A 14 27.05 44.79 -18.54
N PHE A 15 27.06 43.58 -19.09
CA PHE A 15 26.05 42.57 -18.78
C PHE A 15 26.28 42.10 -17.34
N SER A 16 25.44 42.58 -16.42
CA SER A 16 25.26 41.97 -15.11
C SER A 16 24.53 40.64 -15.30
N VAL A 17 25.29 39.57 -15.49
CA VAL A 17 24.79 38.21 -15.23
C VAL A 17 24.57 38.08 -13.73
N GLU A 18 23.34 38.30 -13.29
CA GLU A 18 22.90 37.82 -11.99
C GLU A 18 23.02 36.30 -12.03
N SER A 19 24.12 35.81 -11.45
CA SER A 19 24.34 34.39 -11.22
C SER A 19 23.16 33.85 -10.44
N CYS A 20 22.31 33.09 -11.14
CA CYS A 20 21.28 32.26 -10.54
C CYS A 20 22.00 31.41 -9.49
N LYS A 21 21.82 31.73 -8.21
CA LYS A 21 22.39 30.95 -7.11
C LYS A 21 21.67 29.61 -7.10
N THR A 22 22.20 28.64 -7.83
CA THR A 22 21.79 27.25 -7.70
C THR A 22 22.02 26.87 -6.25
N VAL A 23 20.94 26.56 -5.55
CA VAL A 23 20.98 26.10 -4.17
C VAL A 23 21.75 24.78 -4.18
N THR A 24 23.02 24.80 -3.76
CA THR A 24 23.79 23.59 -3.53
C THR A 24 23.26 22.94 -2.26
N TYR A 25 22.37 21.98 -2.41
CA TYR A 25 22.00 21.09 -1.32
C TYR A 25 23.25 20.37 -0.82
N ALA A 26 23.45 20.33 0.49
CA ALA A 26 24.47 19.48 1.09
C ALA A 26 24.24 18.04 0.63
N LYS A 27 25.30 17.34 0.21
CA LYS A 27 25.19 15.91 -0.09
C LYS A 27 24.69 15.21 1.18
N GLU A 28 23.67 14.38 1.04
CA GLU A 28 23.19 13.52 2.12
C GLU A 28 24.31 12.56 2.52
N GLU A 29 25.04 12.88 3.59
CA GLU A 29 26.07 12.01 4.15
C GLU A 29 25.40 10.93 5.01
N ASN A 30 25.84 9.69 4.86
CA ASN A 30 25.42 8.51 5.65
C ASN A 30 24.01 7.96 5.39
N LEU A 31 23.34 8.33 4.31
CA LEU A 31 22.08 7.68 3.91
C LEU A 31 22.36 6.53 2.93
N VAL A 32 21.76 5.37 3.21
CA VAL A 32 21.76 4.21 2.32
C VAL A 32 20.36 4.04 1.76
N ARG A 33 20.25 3.88 0.44
CA ARG A 33 18.97 3.59 -0.21
C ARG A 33 18.50 2.20 0.22
N VAL A 34 17.36 2.12 0.89
CA VAL A 34 16.66 0.87 1.15
C VAL A 34 15.95 0.45 -0.14
N VAL A 35 16.23 -0.77 -0.61
CA VAL A 35 15.56 -1.37 -1.78
C VAL A 35 14.72 -2.51 -1.27
N THR A 36 13.42 -2.51 -1.59
CA THR A 36 12.50 -3.61 -1.31
C THR A 36 12.25 -4.42 -2.58
N PRO A 37 12.04 -5.74 -2.49
CA PRO A 37 11.73 -6.56 -3.67
C PRO A 37 10.43 -6.20 -4.36
N PHE A 38 9.45 -5.69 -3.60
CA PHE A 38 8.12 -5.35 -4.07
C PHE A 38 7.78 -3.91 -3.67
N GLU A 39 6.98 -3.25 -4.50
CA GLU A 39 6.46 -1.90 -4.24
C GLU A 39 4.93 -1.92 -4.30
N GLN A 40 4.26 -1.24 -3.36
CA GLN A 40 2.79 -1.24 -3.26
C GLN A 40 2.10 -0.73 -4.53
N LYS A 41 2.73 0.19 -5.27
CA LYS A 41 2.17 0.72 -6.52
C LYS A 41 2.00 -0.34 -7.61
N ASP A 42 2.77 -1.43 -7.55
CA ASP A 42 2.71 -2.52 -8.52
C ASP A 42 1.61 -3.53 -8.16
N PHE A 43 1.06 -3.43 -6.94
CA PHE A 43 -0.02 -4.28 -6.42
C PHE A 43 -1.14 -3.42 -5.79
N PRO A 44 -1.84 -2.58 -6.59
CA PRO A 44 -2.89 -1.73 -6.08
C PRO A 44 -4.16 -2.54 -5.76
N ASN A 45 -4.87 -2.15 -4.70
CA ASN A 45 -6.21 -2.65 -4.45
C ASN A 45 -7.16 -2.15 -5.54
N THR A 46 -7.98 -3.04 -6.08
CA THR A 46 -8.96 -2.77 -7.13
C THR A 46 -10.36 -3.17 -6.67
N VAL A 47 -11.36 -3.04 -7.56
CA VAL A 47 -12.73 -3.52 -7.30
C VAL A 47 -12.84 -5.04 -7.32
N ASP A 48 -11.81 -5.72 -7.85
CA ASP A 48 -11.78 -7.17 -8.01
C ASP A 48 -10.86 -7.83 -6.98
N GLU A 49 -9.79 -7.14 -6.55
CA GLU A 49 -8.71 -7.78 -5.81
C GLU A 49 -8.09 -6.83 -4.79
N PHE A 50 -7.83 -7.34 -3.58
CA PHE A 50 -7.03 -6.65 -2.57
C PHE A 50 -5.70 -7.37 -2.36
N TYR A 51 -4.64 -6.59 -2.26
CA TYR A 51 -3.26 -7.03 -2.17
C TYR A 51 -2.62 -6.60 -0.85
N THR A 52 -1.67 -7.39 -0.38
CA THR A 52 -0.83 -7.03 0.76
C THR A 52 0.59 -7.57 0.56
N ILE A 53 1.58 -6.75 0.90
CA ILE A 53 3.00 -7.11 0.89
C ILE A 53 3.42 -7.32 2.33
N GLN A 54 3.98 -8.48 2.63
CA GLN A 54 4.44 -8.84 3.97
C GLN A 54 5.87 -9.36 3.89
N ASN A 55 6.63 -9.13 4.95
CA ASN A 55 7.93 -9.77 5.10
C ASN A 55 8.20 -10.24 6.53
N ALA A 56 9.09 -11.22 6.64
CA ALA A 56 9.60 -11.66 7.92
C ALA A 56 11.04 -12.15 7.78
N LYS A 57 11.86 -11.83 8.79
CA LYS A 57 13.26 -12.25 8.87
C LYS A 57 13.47 -13.37 9.89
N GLY A 58 14.37 -14.30 9.56
CA GLY A 58 14.86 -15.34 10.46
C GLY A 58 15.47 -16.53 9.71
N ASN A 59 15.89 -17.56 10.44
CA ASN A 59 16.67 -18.67 9.89
C ASN A 59 15.86 -19.91 9.45
N ASN A 60 14.54 -19.93 9.69
CA ASN A 60 13.68 -21.07 9.41
C ASN A 60 12.55 -20.70 8.44
N MET A 61 12.71 -21.06 7.17
CA MET A 61 11.77 -20.72 6.10
C MET A 61 10.33 -21.21 6.33
N ASN A 62 10.12 -22.33 7.04
CA ASN A 62 8.76 -22.80 7.32
C ASN A 62 8.07 -21.89 8.35
N ILE A 63 8.81 -21.43 9.37
CA ILE A 63 8.30 -20.46 10.34
C ILE A 63 8.02 -19.12 9.64
N LEU A 64 8.93 -18.66 8.77
CA LEU A 64 8.75 -17.41 8.03
C LEU A 64 7.51 -17.44 7.15
N ARG A 65 7.31 -18.51 6.36
CA ARG A 65 6.12 -18.70 5.52
C ARG A 65 4.81 -18.61 6.31
N ASN A 66 4.74 -19.31 7.44
CA ASN A 66 3.55 -19.28 8.28
C ASN A 66 3.32 -17.90 8.91
N ARG A 67 4.41 -17.22 9.30
CA ARG A 67 4.34 -15.87 9.88
C ARG A 67 3.83 -14.86 8.86
N VAL A 68 4.41 -14.80 7.65
CA VAL A 68 3.96 -13.84 6.64
C VAL A 68 2.54 -14.12 6.16
N LEU A 69 2.14 -15.39 6.06
CA LEU A 69 0.75 -15.75 5.76
C LEU A 69 -0.21 -15.25 6.86
N MET A 70 0.15 -15.43 8.14
CA MET A 70 -0.66 -14.93 9.25
C MET A 70 -0.75 -13.40 9.22
N MET A 71 0.38 -12.71 9.01
CA MET A 71 0.42 -11.25 8.90
C MET A 71 -0.48 -10.75 7.76
N ALA A 72 -0.42 -11.40 6.60
CA ALA A 72 -1.26 -11.05 5.45
C ALA A 72 -2.74 -11.22 5.76
N LYS A 73 -3.13 -12.35 6.39
CA LYS A 73 -4.51 -12.59 6.82
C LYS A 73 -4.98 -11.55 7.83
N THR A 74 -4.16 -11.23 8.83
CA THR A 74 -4.50 -10.23 9.86
C THR A 74 -4.69 -8.84 9.25
N GLN A 75 -3.79 -8.41 8.37
CA GLN A 75 -3.90 -7.10 7.73
C GLN A 75 -5.15 -7.03 6.85
N LEU A 76 -5.34 -7.98 5.93
CA LEU A 76 -6.48 -7.97 5.02
C LEU A 76 -7.81 -8.12 5.77
N ALA A 77 -7.90 -8.98 6.80
CA ALA A 77 -9.11 -9.08 7.63
C ALA A 77 -9.40 -7.76 8.36
N GLY A 78 -8.38 -7.09 8.91
CA GLY A 78 -8.55 -5.78 9.54
C GLY A 78 -9.05 -4.70 8.58
N GLU A 79 -8.50 -4.66 7.36
CA GLU A 79 -8.93 -3.75 6.30
C GLU A 79 -10.39 -4.02 5.88
N ILE A 80 -10.76 -5.29 5.66
CA ILE A 80 -12.14 -5.68 5.32
C ILE A 80 -13.10 -5.37 6.46
N LYS A 81 -12.75 -5.67 7.71
CA LYS A 81 -13.58 -5.33 8.90
C LYS A 81 -13.88 -3.83 8.94
N THR A 82 -12.85 -3.01 8.77
CA THR A 82 -12.98 -1.54 8.80
C THR A 82 -13.95 -1.06 7.72
N ARG A 83 -13.83 -1.60 6.51
CA ARG A 83 -14.73 -1.28 5.38
C ARG A 83 -16.17 -1.72 5.64
N ILE A 84 -16.37 -2.92 6.19
CA ILE A 84 -17.70 -3.41 6.61
C ILE A 84 -18.33 -2.42 7.62
N VAL A 85 -17.59 -2.03 8.65
CA VAL A 85 -18.07 -1.10 9.68
C VAL A 85 -18.40 0.26 9.08
N ASN A 86 -17.56 0.79 8.19
CA ASN A 86 -17.81 2.06 7.51
C ASN A 86 -19.09 2.03 6.67
N ILE A 87 -19.33 0.94 5.93
CA ILE A 87 -20.56 0.74 5.15
C ILE A 87 -21.76 0.63 6.08
N ALA A 88 -21.66 -0.15 7.15
CA ALA A 88 -22.74 -0.34 8.10
C ALA A 88 -23.16 0.97 8.78
N ASN A 89 -22.20 1.82 9.15
CA ASN A 89 -22.49 3.15 9.71
C ASN A 89 -23.25 4.08 8.74
N GLN A 90 -23.24 3.78 7.44
CA GLN A 90 -24.01 4.52 6.42
C GLN A 90 -25.39 3.88 6.17
N GLN A 91 -25.55 2.59 6.41
CA GLN A 91 -26.76 1.82 6.05
C GLN A 91 -27.66 1.47 7.25
N LEU A 92 -27.10 1.39 8.44
CA LEU A 92 -27.77 0.90 9.65
C LEU A 92 -27.90 2.00 10.71
N VAL A 93 -28.90 1.84 11.57
CA VAL A 93 -29.08 2.61 12.79
C VAL A 93 -28.97 1.65 13.96
N PHE A 94 -27.95 1.84 14.81
CA PHE A 94 -27.81 1.09 16.05
C PHE A 94 -28.57 1.78 17.17
N ASN A 95 -29.48 1.06 17.83
CA ASN A 95 -30.34 1.66 18.87
C ASN A 95 -29.62 1.80 20.22
N ASP A 96 -28.56 1.02 20.43
CA ASP A 96 -27.77 0.99 21.66
C ASP A 96 -26.35 0.45 21.40
N SER A 97 -25.50 0.47 22.44
CA SER A 97 -24.12 -0.02 22.37
C SER A 97 -24.03 -1.54 22.22
N VAL A 98 -25.01 -2.29 22.72
CA VAL A 98 -25.02 -3.77 22.65
C VAL A 98 -25.18 -4.23 21.20
N GLN A 99 -26.05 -3.57 20.44
CA GLN A 99 -26.21 -3.83 19.00
C GLN A 99 -24.93 -3.51 18.22
N SER A 100 -24.28 -2.39 18.53
CA SER A 100 -23.02 -1.99 17.90
C SER A 100 -21.88 -2.97 18.21
N GLU A 101 -21.76 -3.42 19.46
CA GLU A 101 -20.74 -4.40 19.86
C GLU A 101 -20.97 -5.77 19.23
N ALA A 102 -22.23 -6.23 19.19
CA ALA A 102 -22.59 -7.48 18.51
C ALA A 102 -22.26 -7.41 17.01
N PHE A 103 -22.53 -6.27 16.36
CA PHE A 103 -22.16 -6.04 14.98
C PHE A 103 -20.63 -6.07 14.76
N ASP A 104 -19.85 -5.45 15.64
CA ASP A 104 -18.38 -5.46 15.56
C ASP A 104 -17.80 -6.88 15.67
N GLN A 105 -18.34 -7.69 16.59
CA GLN A 105 -17.94 -9.10 16.74
C GLN A 105 -18.27 -9.92 15.50
N LYS A 106 -19.49 -9.77 14.93
CA LYS A 106 -19.87 -10.43 13.68
C LYS A 106 -18.97 -10.00 12.53
N SER A 107 -18.69 -8.70 12.41
CA SER A 107 -17.80 -8.15 11.38
C SER A 107 -16.38 -8.72 11.48
N THR A 108 -15.90 -8.93 12.71
CA THR A 108 -14.62 -9.62 12.97
C THR A 108 -14.65 -11.07 12.49
N THR A 109 -15.71 -11.80 12.78
CA THR A 109 -15.87 -13.20 12.32
C THR A 109 -15.92 -13.28 10.79
N VAL A 110 -16.76 -12.45 10.16
CA VAL A 110 -16.97 -12.44 8.70
C VAL A 110 -15.68 -12.05 7.94
N SER A 111 -14.97 -11.02 8.41
CA SER A 111 -13.68 -10.63 7.82
C SER A 111 -12.62 -11.73 7.94
N ASN A 112 -12.54 -12.43 9.07
CA ASN A 112 -11.64 -13.57 9.23
C ASN A 112 -12.01 -14.75 8.33
N LEU A 113 -13.31 -15.06 8.18
CA LEU A 113 -13.79 -16.12 7.28
C LEU A 113 -13.44 -15.82 5.82
N SER A 114 -13.48 -14.55 5.42
CA SER A 114 -13.12 -14.09 4.07
C SER A 114 -11.66 -14.41 3.71
N MET A 115 -10.79 -14.64 4.69
CA MET A 115 -9.37 -14.97 4.47
C MET A 115 -9.13 -16.44 4.11
N ALA A 116 -10.17 -17.26 4.02
CA ALA A 116 -10.05 -18.68 3.67
C ALA A 116 -9.44 -18.90 2.27
N LYS A 117 -9.69 -17.98 1.32
CA LYS A 117 -9.25 -18.06 -0.08
C LYS A 117 -8.09 -17.10 -0.41
N ILE A 118 -7.27 -16.71 0.58
CA ILE A 118 -6.07 -15.89 0.33
C ILE A 118 -5.08 -16.63 -0.58
N MET A 119 -4.52 -15.93 -1.56
CA MET A 119 -3.66 -16.48 -2.61
C MET A 119 -2.28 -15.83 -2.60
N LEU A 120 -1.23 -16.64 -2.69
CA LEU A 120 0.13 -16.14 -2.94
C LEU A 120 0.22 -15.68 -4.40
N VAL A 121 0.69 -14.45 -4.59
CA VAL A 121 0.88 -13.83 -5.92
C VAL A 121 2.34 -13.96 -6.34
N ASP A 122 3.25 -13.53 -5.45
CA ASP A 122 4.69 -13.55 -5.70
C ASP A 122 5.47 -13.65 -4.38
N SER A 123 6.73 -14.02 -4.44
CA SER A 123 7.61 -14.09 -3.27
C SER A 123 9.08 -13.97 -3.63
N GLU A 124 9.85 -13.29 -2.78
CA GLU A 124 11.31 -13.15 -2.89
C GLU A 124 11.97 -13.58 -1.57
N VAL A 125 13.11 -14.27 -1.65
CA VAL A 125 13.92 -14.62 -0.47
C VAL A 125 15.26 -13.93 -0.58
N LEU A 126 15.52 -12.97 0.30
CA LEU A 126 16.83 -12.36 0.46
C LEU A 126 17.60 -13.12 1.55
N ARG A 127 18.88 -13.39 1.33
CA ARG A 127 19.75 -14.01 2.34
C ARG A 127 20.87 -13.07 2.70
N GLU A 128 21.17 -12.96 3.99
CA GLU A 128 22.36 -12.24 4.42
C GLU A 128 23.62 -12.91 3.86
N LYS A 129 24.52 -12.10 3.28
CA LYS A 129 25.75 -12.58 2.63
C LYS A 129 26.61 -13.44 3.56
N ASP A 130 26.74 -13.01 4.81
CA ASP A 130 27.58 -13.65 5.83
C ASP A 130 26.75 -14.23 7.00
N GLY A 131 25.41 -14.27 6.84
CA GLY A 131 24.47 -14.69 7.87
C GLY A 131 23.70 -15.98 7.55
N THR A 132 22.94 -16.44 8.53
CA THR A 132 22.02 -17.58 8.38
C THR A 132 20.57 -17.17 8.25
N ASP A 133 20.28 -15.87 8.41
CA ASP A 133 18.94 -15.33 8.30
C ASP A 133 18.54 -15.10 6.84
N TYR A 134 17.28 -15.42 6.59
CA TYR A 134 16.54 -15.06 5.40
C TYR A 134 15.62 -13.90 5.73
N ASP A 135 15.42 -13.00 4.79
CA ASP A 135 14.31 -12.04 4.78
C ASP A 135 13.36 -12.46 3.66
N TYR A 136 12.22 -13.01 4.06
CA TYR A 136 11.22 -13.59 3.17
C TYR A 136 10.11 -12.57 2.92
N TRP A 137 10.01 -12.12 1.67
CA TRP A 137 9.00 -11.18 1.19
C TRP A 137 7.94 -11.92 0.38
N VAL A 138 6.68 -11.56 0.57
CA VAL A 138 5.55 -12.18 -0.14
C VAL A 138 4.50 -11.15 -0.47
N VAL A 139 3.92 -11.29 -1.66
CA VAL A 139 2.70 -10.61 -2.06
C VAL A 139 1.56 -11.61 -1.98
N TYR A 140 0.53 -11.29 -1.20
CA TYR A 140 -0.72 -12.03 -1.15
C TYR A 140 -1.86 -11.20 -1.74
N LYS A 141 -2.88 -11.89 -2.24
CA LYS A 141 -4.15 -11.26 -2.63
C LYS A 141 -5.38 -12.04 -2.15
N ILE A 142 -6.51 -11.37 -2.14
CA ILE A 142 -7.85 -11.95 -2.03
C ILE A 142 -8.73 -11.41 -3.17
N LEU A 143 -9.68 -12.22 -3.64
CA LEU A 143 -10.70 -11.77 -4.57
C LEU A 143 -11.84 -11.10 -3.79
N LEU A 144 -12.25 -9.92 -4.22
CA LEU A 144 -13.36 -9.22 -3.59
C LEU A 144 -14.70 -9.90 -3.86
N GLU A 145 -14.85 -10.65 -4.95
CA GLU A 145 -16.07 -11.45 -5.17
C GLU A 145 -16.29 -12.47 -4.04
N ASP A 146 -15.23 -13.14 -3.59
CA ASP A 146 -15.28 -14.11 -2.49
C ASP A 146 -15.62 -13.42 -1.17
N VAL A 147 -15.05 -12.24 -0.94
CA VAL A 147 -15.32 -11.43 0.26
C VAL A 147 -16.79 -10.98 0.26
N VAL A 148 -17.28 -10.50 -0.88
CA VAL A 148 -18.68 -10.07 -1.06
C VAL A 148 -19.64 -11.24 -0.84
N GLU A 149 -19.33 -12.43 -1.37
CA GLU A 149 -20.12 -13.64 -1.15
C GLU A 149 -20.22 -13.96 0.35
N VAL A 150 -19.10 -13.95 1.06
CA VAL A 150 -19.06 -14.23 2.51
C VAL A 150 -19.84 -13.18 3.30
N ILE A 151 -19.76 -11.89 2.95
CA ILE A 151 -20.49 -10.84 3.66
C ILE A 151 -21.99 -10.91 3.37
N ASN A 152 -22.39 -11.06 2.10
CA ASN A 152 -23.80 -11.07 1.71
C ASN A 152 -24.53 -12.36 2.15
N SER A 153 -23.81 -13.46 2.40
CA SER A 153 -24.36 -14.68 2.99
C SER A 153 -24.39 -14.67 4.53
N SER A 154 -23.85 -13.62 5.17
CA SER A 154 -23.82 -13.48 6.63
C SER A 154 -25.06 -12.81 7.21
N ASP A 155 -25.17 -12.83 8.54
CA ASP A 155 -26.25 -12.18 9.30
C ASP A 155 -25.91 -10.75 9.74
N LEU A 156 -25.04 -10.06 8.98
CA LEU A 156 -24.67 -8.66 9.23
C LEU A 156 -25.80 -7.67 8.92
N GLY A 157 -26.82 -8.07 8.14
CA GLY A 157 -27.95 -7.20 7.80
C GLY A 157 -27.61 -6.08 6.81
N ILE A 158 -26.47 -6.19 6.12
CA ILE A 158 -26.04 -5.29 5.04
C ILE A 158 -25.97 -6.06 3.73
N THR A 159 -26.12 -5.37 2.61
CA THR A 159 -25.84 -5.91 1.28
C THR A 159 -24.82 -5.00 0.61
N ILE A 160 -23.75 -5.62 0.09
CA ILE A 160 -22.61 -4.89 -0.44
C ILE A 160 -22.16 -5.44 -1.80
N ASN A 161 -21.36 -4.65 -2.51
CA ASN A 161 -20.62 -5.05 -3.70
C ASN A 161 -19.14 -4.62 -3.61
N GLY A 162 -18.30 -5.12 -4.53
CA GLY A 162 -16.86 -4.85 -4.53
C GLY A 162 -16.50 -3.35 -4.62
N SER A 163 -17.28 -2.56 -5.37
CA SER A 163 -17.08 -1.11 -5.46
C SER A 163 -17.31 -0.42 -4.12
N GLN A 164 -18.33 -0.83 -3.37
CA GLN A 164 -18.60 -0.28 -2.03
C GLN A 164 -17.47 -0.63 -1.06
N ILE A 165 -16.96 -1.87 -1.10
CA ILE A 165 -15.82 -2.27 -0.27
C ILE A 165 -14.60 -1.40 -0.61
N LEU A 166 -14.25 -1.27 -1.89
CA LEU A 166 -13.09 -0.47 -2.33
C LEU A 166 -13.20 1.00 -1.90
N GLN A 167 -14.38 1.60 -2.01
CA GLN A 167 -14.61 3.01 -1.71
C GLN A 167 -14.77 3.32 -0.23
N ALA A 168 -15.08 2.32 0.62
CA ALA A 168 -15.25 2.48 2.06
C ALA A 168 -13.92 2.66 2.83
N ILE A 169 -13.03 3.48 2.29
CA ILE A 169 -11.79 3.92 2.90
C ILE A 169 -12.14 4.97 3.97
N ASN A 170 -11.39 4.98 5.08
CA ASN A 170 -11.55 5.89 6.22
C ASN A 170 -11.90 7.34 5.85
#